data_AF-A0A3C1H489-F1
#
_entry.id   AF-A0A3C1H489-F1
#
_cell.length_a   1.000
_cell.length_b   1.000
_cell.length_c   1.000
_cell.angle_alpha   90.00
_cell.angle_beta   90.00
_cell.angle_gamma   90.00
#
_symmetry.space_group_name_H-M   'P 1'
#
loop_
_entity.id
_entity.type
_entity.pdbx_description
1 polymer ?
#
loop_
_entity_poly.entity_id
_entity_poly.type
_entity_poly.pdbx_seq_one_letter_code
_entity_poly.pdbx_strand_id
1 'polypeptide(L)'
;PPFQIDGNFGGTAAIAEMLLRSDPDGITLLPALPDAWKSGAFSGLCAYGGFVLSAEWRAHRLTALTVHSQFGGICRLYLPAGAYLLGGKSTEKEADGSLQFETVPKGEYHLTAI
;
A
#
# COMPACT_ATOMS: atom_id res chain seq x y z
N PRO A 1 26.97 -5.99 -23.56
CA PRO A 1 27.38 -6.54 -22.24
C PRO A 1 26.90 -8.00 -22.09
N PRO A 2 27.54 -8.85 -21.26
CA PRO A 2 27.01 -10.19 -20.96
C PRO A 2 25.73 -10.10 -20.11
N PHE A 3 24.89 -11.13 -20.16
CA PHE A 3 23.69 -11.23 -19.32
C PHE A 3 24.05 -11.32 -17.83
N GLN A 4 23.38 -10.55 -16.97
CA GLN A 4 23.46 -10.62 -15.50
C GLN A 4 22.04 -10.58 -14.92
N ILE A 5 21.72 -11.48 -13.99
CA ILE A 5 20.36 -11.68 -13.47
C ILE A 5 20.00 -10.70 -12.34
N ASP A 6 21.00 -10.14 -11.67
CA ASP A 6 20.86 -9.19 -10.57
C ASP A 6 20.04 -7.96 -10.94
N GLY A 7 20.26 -7.40 -12.14
CA GLY A 7 19.49 -6.26 -12.65
C GLY A 7 17.99 -6.55 -12.81
N ASN A 8 17.61 -7.78 -13.15
CA ASN A 8 16.20 -8.15 -13.33
C ASN A 8 15.48 -8.24 -11.98
N PHE A 9 16.11 -8.87 -11.00
CA PHE A 9 15.56 -8.96 -9.65
C PHE A 9 15.55 -7.61 -8.95
N GLY A 10 16.65 -6.86 -9.05
CA GLY A 10 16.78 -5.52 -8.50
C GLY A 10 15.76 -4.55 -9.10
N GLY A 11 15.58 -4.56 -10.42
CA GLY A 11 14.57 -3.73 -11.09
C GLY A 11 13.14 -4.06 -10.66
N THR A 12 12.82 -5.35 -10.51
CA THR A 12 11.49 -5.78 -10.02
C THR A 12 11.25 -5.32 -8.59
N ALA A 13 12.23 -5.50 -7.70
CA ALA A 13 12.14 -5.03 -6.32
C ALA A 13 12.01 -3.50 -6.23
N ALA A 14 12.75 -2.76 -7.06
CA ALA A 14 12.66 -1.30 -7.11
C ALA A 14 11.27 -0.83 -7.55
N ILE A 15 10.64 -1.50 -8.51
CA ILE A 15 9.25 -1.20 -8.92
C ILE A 15 8.28 -1.44 -7.76
N ALA A 16 8.43 -2.54 -7.04
CA ALA A 16 7.59 -2.82 -5.87
C ALA A 16 7.75 -1.75 -4.78
N GLU A 17 8.98 -1.39 -4.42
CA GLU A 17 9.28 -0.38 -3.38
C GLU A 17 8.82 1.03 -3.76
N MET A 18 8.77 1.38 -5.06
CA MET A 18 8.17 2.65 -5.51
C MET A 18 6.67 2.74 -5.22
N LEU A 19 5.98 1.59 -5.24
CA LEU A 19 4.52 1.49 -5.07
C LEU A 19 4.11 1.18 -3.62
N LEU A 20 4.92 0.42 -2.90
CA LEU A 20 4.69 -0.01 -1.53
C LEU A 20 6.02 -0.26 -0.84
N ARG A 21 6.24 0.46 0.26
CA ARG A 21 7.32 0.18 1.21
C ARG A 21 6.70 -0.35 2.49
N SER A 22 7.29 -1.39 3.08
CA SER A 22 6.83 -1.91 4.38
C SER A 22 7.98 -2.31 5.27
N ASP A 23 7.85 -1.99 6.56
CA ASP A 23 8.78 -2.33 7.62
C ASP A 23 7.98 -2.54 8.94
N PRO A 24 8.64 -2.85 10.07
CA PRO A 24 7.94 -3.03 11.34
C PRO A 24 7.13 -1.80 11.82
N ASP A 25 7.42 -0.60 11.31
CA ASP A 25 6.76 0.65 11.72
C ASP A 25 5.51 0.96 10.88
N GLY A 26 5.27 0.20 9.80
CA GLY A 26 4.03 0.22 9.02
C GLY A 26 4.23 0.06 7.52
N ILE A 27 3.16 0.33 6.78
CA ILE A 27 3.09 0.17 5.33
C ILE A 27 2.84 1.54 4.70
N THR A 28 3.76 2.00 3.86
CA THR A 28 3.67 3.28 3.16
C THR A 28 3.25 3.06 1.72
N LEU A 29 2.16 3.72 1.29
CA LEU A 29 1.59 3.56 -0.04
C LEU A 29 2.08 4.65 -0.99
N LEU A 30 2.45 4.23 -2.21
CA LEU A 30 2.91 5.07 -3.32
C LEU A 30 4.03 6.05 -2.91
N PRO A 31 5.05 5.62 -2.13
CA PRO A 31 6.06 6.52 -1.58
C PRO A 31 6.90 7.23 -2.64
N ALA A 32 7.04 6.63 -3.83
CA ALA A 32 7.84 7.16 -4.93
C ALA A 32 7.17 6.89 -6.29
N LEU A 33 5.86 7.11 -6.39
CA LEU A 33 5.11 6.95 -7.64
C LEU A 33 5.69 7.87 -8.73
N PRO A 34 6.20 7.33 -9.86
CA PRO A 34 6.74 8.15 -10.94
C PRO A 34 5.69 9.07 -11.58
N ASP A 35 6.10 10.29 -11.97
CA ASP A 35 5.24 11.27 -12.67
C ASP A 35 4.73 10.75 -14.04
N ALA A 36 5.38 9.75 -14.62
CA ALA A 36 4.91 9.09 -15.82
C ALA A 36 3.67 8.19 -15.57
N TRP A 37 3.52 7.66 -14.35
CA TRP A 37 2.44 6.73 -13.99
C TRP A 37 1.25 7.49 -13.43
N LYS A 38 0.60 8.30 -14.27
CA LYS A 38 -0.54 9.13 -13.87
C LYS A 38 -1.69 8.34 -13.28
N SER A 39 -1.97 7.17 -13.85
CA SER A 39 -3.01 6.25 -13.41
C SER A 39 -2.51 4.82 -13.55
N GLY A 40 -2.96 3.94 -12.66
CA GLY A 40 -2.55 2.56 -12.68
C GLY A 40 -3.10 1.79 -11.48
N ALA A 41 -2.66 0.54 -11.38
CA ALA A 41 -3.00 -0.34 -10.27
C ALA A 41 -1.88 -1.35 -10.02
N PHE A 42 -1.83 -1.89 -8.81
CA PHE A 42 -1.09 -3.10 -8.49
C PHE A 42 -1.98 -4.04 -7.67
N SER A 43 -1.64 -5.33 -7.69
CA SER A 43 -2.33 -6.34 -6.88
C SER A 43 -1.36 -7.37 -6.35
N GLY A 44 -1.55 -7.76 -5.08
CA GLY A 44 -0.84 -8.89 -4.49
C GLY A 44 0.56 -8.55 -3.94
N LEU A 45 0.87 -7.28 -3.69
CA LEU A 45 2.12 -6.94 -3.02
C LEU A 45 2.05 -7.32 -1.53
N CYS A 46 2.97 -8.17 -1.10
CA CYS A 46 3.09 -8.59 0.29
C CYS A 46 3.80 -7.51 1.11
N ALA A 47 3.34 -7.31 2.34
CA ALA A 47 3.91 -6.37 3.29
C ALA A 47 4.22 -7.05 4.63
N TYR A 48 5.07 -6.40 5.43
CA TYR A 48 5.41 -6.83 6.78
C TYR A 48 4.15 -7.13 7.62
N GLY A 49 4.20 -8.13 8.50
CA GLY A 49 3.06 -8.53 9.34
C GLY A 49 2.03 -9.45 8.66
N GLY A 50 2.27 -9.87 7.42
CA GLY A 50 1.37 -10.80 6.71
C GLY A 50 0.20 -10.12 6.02
N PHE A 51 0.34 -8.85 5.66
CA PHE A 51 -0.64 -8.13 4.86
C PHE A 51 -0.35 -8.30 3.37
N VAL A 52 -1.40 -8.34 2.55
CA VAL A 52 -1.33 -8.37 1.08
C VAL A 52 -2.17 -7.21 0.56
N LEU A 53 -1.57 -6.35 -0.25
CA LEU A 53 -2.18 -5.11 -0.69
C LEU A 53 -2.43 -5.10 -2.20
N SER A 54 -3.53 -4.44 -2.57
CA SER A 54 -3.87 -4.08 -3.94
C SER A 54 -4.36 -2.64 -3.94
N ALA A 55 -3.88 -1.81 -4.86
CA ALA A 55 -4.24 -0.40 -4.90
C ALA A 55 -4.47 0.10 -6.32
N GLU A 56 -5.31 1.12 -6.43
CA GLU A 56 -5.56 1.87 -7.67
C GLU A 56 -5.29 3.35 -7.44
N TRP A 57 -4.76 4.02 -8.47
CA TRP A 57 -4.58 5.46 -8.47
C TRP A 57 -4.98 6.08 -9.80
N ARG A 58 -5.40 7.35 -9.74
CA ARG A 58 -5.73 8.18 -10.91
C ARG A 58 -5.26 9.60 -10.69
N ALA A 59 -4.70 10.20 -11.73
CA ALA A 59 -4.09 11.53 -11.66
C ALA A 59 -3.14 11.69 -10.45
N HIS A 60 -2.28 10.68 -10.22
CA HIS A 60 -1.33 10.58 -9.09
C HIS A 60 -1.96 10.49 -7.70
N ARG A 61 -3.27 10.26 -7.60
CA ARG A 61 -3.98 10.15 -6.32
C ARG A 61 -4.45 8.72 -6.12
N LEU A 62 -4.17 8.16 -4.95
CA LEU A 62 -4.73 6.88 -4.51
C LEU A 62 -6.25 6.99 -4.49
N THR A 63 -6.95 6.11 -5.20
CA THR A 63 -8.42 6.09 -5.28
C THR A 63 -9.02 4.92 -4.52
N ALA A 64 -8.34 3.77 -4.51
CA ALA A 64 -8.78 2.58 -3.79
C ALA A 64 -7.59 1.81 -3.25
N LEU A 65 -7.77 1.17 -2.10
CA LEU A 65 -6.83 0.25 -1.49
C LEU A 65 -7.60 -0.91 -0.88
N THR A 66 -7.18 -2.14 -1.18
CA THR A 66 -7.63 -3.36 -0.51
C THR A 66 -6.47 -3.93 0.30
N VAL A 67 -6.74 -4.23 1.57
CA VAL A 67 -5.80 -4.90 2.47
C VAL A 67 -6.39 -6.25 2.85
N HIS A 68 -5.68 -7.32 2.53
CA HIS A 68 -5.98 -8.66 3.01
C HIS A 68 -5.00 -9.02 4.15
N SER A 69 -5.55 -9.32 5.32
CA SER A 69 -4.78 -9.70 6.51
C SER A 69 -4.70 -11.22 6.63
N GLN A 70 -3.51 -11.82 6.50
CA GLN A 70 -3.38 -13.27 6.61
C GLN A 70 -3.52 -13.76 8.06
N PHE A 71 -3.04 -12.97 9.02
CA PHE A 71 -2.87 -13.41 10.41
C PHE A 71 -3.61 -12.53 11.44
N GLY A 72 -4.28 -11.45 11.01
CA GLY A 72 -4.87 -10.47 11.92
C GLY A 72 -3.84 -9.49 12.48
N GLY A 73 -4.21 -8.77 13.55
CA GLY A 73 -3.36 -7.79 14.21
C GLY A 73 -3.58 -6.36 13.70
N ILE A 74 -2.79 -5.42 14.21
CA ILE A 74 -2.93 -4.00 13.88
C ILE A 74 -2.35 -3.76 12.48
N CYS A 75 -3.17 -3.26 11.56
CA CYS A 75 -2.71 -2.74 10.29
C CYS A 75 -2.41 -1.24 10.44
N ARG A 76 -1.18 -0.84 10.13
CA ARG A 76 -0.71 0.55 10.21
C ARG A 76 -0.30 1.04 8.82
N LEU A 77 -1.01 2.04 8.32
CA LEU A 77 -0.86 2.57 6.96
C LEU A 77 -0.42 4.04 6.98
N TYR A 78 0.54 4.39 6.15
CA TYR A 78 0.85 5.76 5.77
C TYR A 78 0.37 5.98 4.34
N LEU A 79 -0.74 6.73 4.23
CA LEU A 79 -1.40 7.00 2.96
C LEU A 79 -0.95 8.35 2.38
N PRO A 80 -0.97 8.49 1.04
CA PRO A 80 -0.84 9.79 0.40
C PRO A 80 -1.81 10.85 0.97
N ALA A 81 -1.56 12.12 0.64
CA ALA A 81 -2.47 13.19 1.04
C ALA A 81 -3.88 12.95 0.45
N GLY A 82 -4.89 13.02 1.30
CA GLY A 82 -6.28 12.74 0.94
C GLY A 82 -7.11 12.36 2.16
N ALA A 83 -8.43 12.30 1.96
CA ALA A 83 -9.37 11.72 2.91
C ALA A 83 -9.80 10.34 2.40
N TYR A 84 -9.89 9.39 3.31
CA TYR A 84 -10.21 8.00 2.99
C TYR A 84 -11.32 7.47 3.89
N LEU A 85 -12.17 6.62 3.33
CA LEU A 85 -13.19 5.87 4.04
C LEU A 85 -12.72 4.42 4.19
N LEU A 86 -12.79 3.86 5.40
CA LEU A 86 -12.61 2.43 5.65
C LEU A 86 -13.99 1.78 5.79
N GLY A 87 -14.34 0.88 4.86
CA GLY A 87 -15.67 0.26 4.85
C GLY A 87 -16.82 1.28 4.83
N GLY A 88 -16.62 2.42 4.15
CA GLY A 88 -17.59 3.52 4.04
C GLY A 88 -17.62 4.48 5.23
N LYS A 89 -16.77 4.31 6.25
CA LYS A 89 -16.68 5.21 7.41
C LYS A 89 -15.44 6.08 7.34
N SER A 90 -15.55 7.34 7.76
CA SER A 90 -14.40 8.25 7.84
C SER A 90 -13.30 7.64 8.71
N THR A 91 -12.06 7.80 8.25
CA THR A 91 -10.87 7.41 8.97
C THR A 91 -10.30 8.60 9.75
N GLU A 92 -9.67 8.31 10.87
CA GLU A 92 -8.93 9.29 11.65
C GLU A 92 -7.44 8.90 11.61
N LYS A 93 -6.58 9.91 11.51
CA LYS A 93 -5.13 9.71 11.52
C LYS A 93 -4.61 9.93 12.94
N GLU A 94 -3.67 9.09 13.32
CA GLU A 94 -2.88 9.24 14.54
C GLU A 94 -1.99 10.49 14.45
N ALA A 95 -1.38 10.88 15.58
CA ALA A 95 -0.51 12.05 15.66
C ALA A 95 0.70 12.00 14.71
N ASP A 96 1.15 10.80 14.35
CA ASP A 96 2.25 10.55 13.39
C ASP A 96 1.78 10.48 11.92
N GLY A 97 0.49 10.71 11.67
CA GLY A 97 -0.12 10.68 10.34
C GLY A 97 -0.48 9.29 9.83
N SER A 98 -0.26 8.23 10.61
CA SER A 98 -0.70 6.88 10.26
C SER A 98 -2.20 6.71 10.45
N LEU A 99 -2.79 5.84 9.64
CA LEU A 99 -4.10 5.25 9.88
C LEU A 99 -3.89 3.86 10.48
N GLN A 100 -4.54 3.57 11.61
CA GLN A 100 -4.47 2.28 12.27
C GLN A 100 -5.84 1.66 12.48
N PHE A 101 -5.93 0.34 12.29
CA PHE A 101 -7.13 -0.43 12.61
C PHE A 101 -6.77 -1.89 12.92
N GLU A 102 -7.56 -2.51 13.79
CA GLU A 102 -7.42 -3.93 14.08
C GLU A 102 -7.95 -4.78 12.93
N THR A 103 -7.22 -5.87 12.65
CA THR A 103 -7.61 -6.85 11.65
C THR A 103 -7.75 -8.24 12.25
N VAL A 104 -8.57 -9.07 11.61
CA VAL A 104 -8.73 -10.49 11.94
C VAL A 104 -8.06 -11.37 10.89
N PRO A 105 -7.63 -12.60 11.23
CA PRO A 105 -7.09 -13.54 10.26
C PRO A 105 -8.05 -13.75 9.08
N LYS A 106 -7.50 -13.68 7.86
CA LYS A 106 -8.23 -13.76 6.58
C LYS A 106 -9.28 -12.67 6.37
N GLY A 107 -9.18 -11.56 7.11
CA GLY A 107 -10.03 -10.38 6.93
C GLY A 107 -9.61 -9.58 5.70
N GLU A 108 -10.59 -8.97 5.04
CA GLU A 108 -10.39 -8.07 3.90
C GLU A 108 -10.98 -6.69 4.23
N TYR A 109 -10.22 -5.65 3.92
CA TYR A 109 -10.51 -4.27 4.29
C TYR A 109 -10.36 -3.37 3.08
N HIS A 110 -11.37 -2.55 2.81
CA HIS A 110 -11.39 -1.65 1.66
C HIS A 110 -11.35 -0.21 2.10
N LEU A 111 -10.40 0.53 1.55
CA LEU A 111 -10.28 1.97 1.67
C LEU A 111 -10.60 2.63 0.34
N THR A 112 -11.44 3.67 0.36
CA THR A 112 -11.78 4.48 -0.82
C THR A 112 -11.51 5.94 -0.55
N ALA A 113 -10.92 6.65 -1.52
CA ALA A 113 -10.74 8.09 -1.42
C ALA A 113 -12.07 8.85 -1.54
N ILE A 114 -12.13 10.05 -0.95
CA ILE A 114 -13.25 10.99 -1.00
C ILE A 114 -12.92 12.15 -1.94
#